data_AF-F0NCB6-F1
#
_entry.id   AF-F0NCB6-F1
#
_cell.length_a   1.000
_cell.length_b   1.000
_cell.length_c   1.000
_cell.angle_alpha   90.00
_cell.angle_beta   90.00
_cell.angle_gamma   90.00
#
_symmetry.space_group_name_H-M   'P 1'
#
loop_
_entity.id
_entity.type
_entity.pdbx_description
1 polymer ?
#
loop_
_entity_poly.entity_id
_entity_poly.type
_entity_poly.pdbx_seq_one_letter_code
_entity_poly.pdbx_strand_id
1 'polypeptide(L)'
;MEIDLESLETARNIKSELNLDIELLNADIIQFYGRFDTVIQNPPFGVVNRGIDIKFLQTAFSISNVVYSIHKSNERSRQIIIKIAKKHGFSAEILSERYRLKPYYPWHMKRIHEFLVDIYFFSKIPR
;
A
#
# COMPACT_ATOMS: atom_id res chain seq x y z
N MET A 1 -6.66 -8.50 -1.30
CA MET A 1 -5.66 -9.56 -1.52
C MET A 1 -4.71 -9.54 -0.34
N GLU A 2 -4.42 -10.69 0.23
CA GLU A 2 -3.57 -10.82 1.41
C GLU A 2 -2.89 -12.19 1.39
N ILE A 3 -1.60 -12.27 1.74
CA ILE A 3 -0.85 -13.53 1.78
C ILE A 3 -1.07 -14.24 3.13
N ASP A 4 -1.31 -13.48 4.19
CA ASP A 4 -1.58 -14.01 5.53
C ASP A 4 -3.04 -14.50 5.68
N LEU A 5 -3.20 -15.79 5.97
CA LEU A 5 -4.51 -16.41 6.13
C LEU A 5 -5.27 -15.90 7.37
N GLU A 6 -4.57 -15.54 8.45
CA GLU A 6 -5.22 -15.03 9.66
C GLU A 6 -5.83 -13.64 9.44
N SER A 7 -5.07 -12.76 8.79
CA SER A 7 -5.55 -11.45 8.36
C SER A 7 -6.74 -11.57 7.39
N LEU A 8 -6.69 -12.55 6.47
CA LEU A 8 -7.79 -12.80 5.53
C LEU A 8 -9.05 -13.32 6.22
N GLU A 9 -8.91 -14.17 7.23
CA GLU A 9 -10.03 -14.65 8.05
C GLU A 9 -10.69 -13.51 8.83
N THR A 10 -9.87 -12.62 9.40
CA THR A 10 -10.37 -11.39 10.04
C THR A 10 -11.17 -10.54 9.06
N ALA A 11 -10.66 -10.35 7.84
CA ALA A 11 -11.38 -9.63 6.79
C ALA A 11 -12.68 -10.33 6.35
N ARG A 12 -12.70 -11.68 6.34
CA ARG A 12 -13.90 -12.47 6.03
C ARG A 12 -15.01 -12.27 7.07
N ASN A 13 -14.65 -12.21 8.35
CA ASN A 13 -15.61 -11.91 9.42
C ASN A 13 -16.20 -10.50 9.26
N ILE A 14 -15.36 -9.49 9.04
CA ILE A 14 -15.80 -8.10 8.80
C ILE A 14 -16.69 -8.00 7.55
N LYS A 15 -16.31 -8.69 6.46
CA LYS A 15 -17.12 -8.78 5.24
C LYS A 15 -18.54 -9.27 5.55
N SER A 16 -18.66 -10.35 6.35
CA SER A 16 -19.95 -10.93 6.72
C SER A 16 -20.75 -10.02 7.65
N GLU A 17 -20.10 -9.41 8.64
CA GLU A 17 -20.74 -8.52 9.62
C GLU A 17 -21.31 -7.26 8.95
N LEU A 18 -20.55 -6.68 8.03
CA LEU A 18 -20.91 -5.43 7.33
C LEU A 18 -21.64 -5.67 6.00
N ASN A 19 -21.91 -6.93 5.63
CA ASN A 19 -22.54 -7.33 4.36
C ASN A 19 -21.87 -6.68 3.13
N LEU A 20 -20.54 -6.72 3.08
CA LEU A 20 -19.75 -6.08 2.02
C LEU A 20 -19.70 -6.94 0.75
N ASP A 21 -19.93 -6.31 -0.39
CA ASP A 21 -19.74 -6.92 -1.70
C ASP A 21 -18.26 -6.80 -2.14
N ILE A 22 -17.42 -7.66 -1.57
CA ILE A 22 -15.98 -7.71 -1.87
C ILE A 22 -15.50 -9.14 -2.08
N GLU A 23 -14.54 -9.33 -2.99
CA GLU A 23 -13.85 -10.60 -3.15
C GLU A 23 -12.55 -10.62 -2.34
N LEU A 24 -12.34 -11.72 -1.61
CA LEU A 24 -11.17 -11.94 -0.76
C LEU A 24 -10.31 -13.02 -1.40
N LEU A 25 -9.09 -12.64 -1.78
CA LEU A 25 -8.13 -13.53 -2.44
C LEU A 25 -6.88 -13.71 -1.58
N ASN A 26 -6.53 -14.96 -1.28
CA ASN A 26 -5.25 -15.33 -0.70
C ASN A 26 -4.21 -15.48 -1.82
N ALA A 27 -3.30 -14.53 -1.95
CA ALA A 27 -2.29 -14.56 -2.99
C ALA A 27 -1.08 -13.68 -2.64
N ASP A 28 0.07 -14.03 -3.21
CA ASP A 28 1.24 -13.17 -3.24
C ASP A 28 1.08 -12.11 -4.34
N ILE A 29 0.88 -10.86 -3.95
CA ILE A 29 0.75 -9.72 -4.87
C ILE A 29 1.99 -9.53 -5.75
N ILE A 30 3.18 -9.96 -5.31
CA ILE A 30 4.40 -9.80 -6.11
C ILE A 30 4.33 -10.62 -7.40
N GLN A 31 3.53 -11.69 -7.42
CA GLN A 31 3.38 -12.60 -8.57
C GLN A 31 1.97 -12.55 -9.15
N PHE A 32 1.21 -11.49 -8.86
CA PHE A 32 -0.16 -11.37 -9.32
C PHE A 32 -0.25 -10.79 -10.73
N TYR A 33 -1.16 -11.34 -11.53
CA TYR A 33 -1.47 -10.88 -12.88
C TYR A 33 -2.97 -10.60 -13.01
N GLY A 34 -3.32 -9.52 -13.69
CA GLY A 34 -4.70 -9.13 -13.92
C GLY A 34 -4.79 -7.70 -14.43
N ARG A 35 -6.02 -7.22 -14.62
CA ARG A 35 -6.29 -5.83 -14.97
C ARG A 35 -7.42 -5.28 -14.11
N PHE A 36 -7.18 -4.13 -13.49
CA PHE A 36 -8.13 -3.43 -12.66
C PHE A 36 -8.15 -1.94 -12.98
N ASP A 37 -9.30 -1.29 -12.79
CA ASP A 37 -9.46 0.14 -13.04
C ASP A 37 -8.63 0.99 -12.08
N THR A 38 -8.53 0.57 -10.82
CA THR A 38 -7.79 1.28 -9.78
C THR A 38 -7.21 0.30 -8.77
N VAL A 39 -5.99 0.58 -8.31
CA VAL A 39 -5.36 -0.12 -7.19
C VAL A 39 -5.24 0.83 -6.01
N ILE A 40 -5.67 0.37 -4.83
CA ILE A 40 -5.43 1.05 -3.55
C ILE A 40 -4.63 0.10 -2.68
N GLN A 41 -3.51 0.57 -2.14
CA GLN A 41 -2.65 -0.28 -1.32
C GLN A 41 -1.96 0.47 -0.18
N ASN A 42 -1.72 -0.24 0.91
CA ASN A 42 -0.83 0.15 1.99
C ASN A 42 0.25 -0.93 2.12
N PRO A 43 1.25 -0.94 1.23
CA PRO A 43 2.25 -1.99 1.21
C PRO A 43 3.07 -2.00 2.51
N PRO A 44 3.68 -3.13 2.87
CA PRO A 44 4.61 -3.17 3.99
C PRO A 44 5.73 -2.13 3.77
N PHE A 45 5.95 -1.25 4.76
CA PHE A 45 6.84 -0.08 4.65
C PHE A 45 8.34 -0.40 4.51
N GLY A 46 8.71 -1.62 4.14
CA GLY A 46 10.10 -2.03 3.90
C GLY A 46 11.03 -1.94 5.11
N VAL A 47 10.48 -1.79 6.31
CA VAL A 47 11.24 -1.73 7.58
C VAL A 47 11.94 -3.06 7.85
N VAL A 48 11.26 -4.17 7.57
CA VAL A 48 11.80 -5.53 7.71
C VAL A 48 12.43 -6.01 6.39
N ASN A 49 11.72 -5.82 5.27
CA ASN A 49 12.16 -6.25 3.94
C ASN A 49 12.39 -5.03 3.03
N ARG A 50 13.63 -4.54 2.96
CA ARG A 50 13.97 -3.36 2.14
C ARG A 50 13.55 -3.57 0.68
N GLY A 51 12.76 -2.64 0.14
CA GLY A 51 12.35 -2.63 -1.26
C GLY A 51 11.13 -3.50 -1.60
N ILE A 52 10.45 -4.09 -0.61
CA ILE A 52 9.18 -4.80 -0.85
C ILE A 52 8.07 -3.85 -1.33
N ASP A 53 8.05 -2.63 -0.81
CA ASP A 53 7.13 -1.56 -1.22
C ASP A 53 7.28 -1.20 -2.70
N ILE A 54 8.51 -1.28 -3.22
CA ILE A 54 8.79 -1.11 -4.65
C ILE A 54 8.23 -2.25 -5.49
N LYS A 55 8.34 -3.51 -5.03
CA LYS A 55 7.75 -4.65 -5.75
C LYS A 55 6.24 -4.53 -5.84
N PHE A 56 5.58 -4.10 -4.75
CA PHE A 56 4.14 -3.83 -4.74
C PHE A 56 3.77 -2.74 -5.76
N LEU A 57 4.51 -1.63 -5.81
CA LEU A 57 4.30 -0.58 -6.81
C LEU A 57 4.47 -1.10 -8.24
N GLN A 58 5.47 -1.96 -8.49
CA GLN A 58 5.68 -2.54 -9.82
C GLN A 58 4.50 -3.40 -10.26
N THR A 59 3.96 -4.24 -9.36
CA THR A 59 2.72 -4.98 -9.64
C THR A 59 1.55 -4.03 -9.85
N ALA A 60 1.36 -3.04 -8.99
CA ALA A 60 0.25 -2.09 -9.11
C ALA A 60 0.26 -1.35 -10.47
N PHE A 61 1.45 -0.93 -10.93
CA PHE A 61 1.65 -0.29 -12.23
C PHE A 61 1.47 -1.23 -13.42
N SER A 62 1.61 -2.55 -13.25
CA SER A 62 1.36 -3.51 -14.32
C SER A 62 -0.13 -3.83 -14.45
N ILE A 63 -0.87 -3.87 -13.35
CA ILE A 63 -2.27 -4.29 -13.33
C ILE A 63 -3.28 -3.13 -13.39
N SER A 64 -2.87 -1.87 -13.22
CA SER A 64 -3.78 -0.72 -13.29
C SER A 64 -3.15 0.52 -13.95
N ASN A 65 -3.98 1.49 -14.32
CA ASN A 65 -3.58 2.83 -14.76
C ASN A 65 -3.73 3.90 -13.67
N VAL A 66 -4.40 3.57 -12.56
CA VAL A 66 -4.64 4.47 -11.44
C VAL A 66 -4.23 3.75 -10.16
N VAL A 67 -3.29 4.31 -9.41
CA VAL A 67 -2.77 3.68 -8.19
C VAL A 67 -2.72 4.69 -7.05
N TYR A 68 -3.33 4.33 -5.92
CA TYR A 68 -3.16 5.00 -4.64
C TYR A 68 -2.28 4.12 -3.74
N SER A 69 -1.21 4.67 -3.20
CA SER A 69 -0.26 3.91 -2.38
C SER A 69 0.25 4.74 -1.20
N ILE A 70 0.25 4.15 -0.01
CA ILE A 70 0.75 4.81 1.21
C ILE A 70 2.19 4.35 1.48
N HIS A 71 3.11 5.30 1.69
CA HIS A 71 4.50 4.99 2.05
C HIS A 71 4.97 5.86 3.21
N LYS A 72 5.99 5.40 3.94
CA LYS A 72 6.62 6.21 5.00
C LYS A 72 7.27 7.45 4.38
N SER A 73 6.94 8.63 4.91
CA SER A 73 7.46 9.90 4.40
C SER A 73 8.96 10.02 4.70
N ASN A 74 9.77 10.01 3.65
CA ASN A 74 11.18 10.37 3.71
C ASN A 74 11.69 10.76 2.31
N GLU A 75 12.60 11.72 2.26
CA GLU A 75 13.07 12.32 1.00
C GLU A 75 13.71 11.29 0.06
N ARG A 76 14.49 10.35 0.60
CA ARG A 76 15.13 9.29 -0.19
C ARG A 76 14.10 8.35 -0.84
N SER A 77 13.07 7.94 -0.11
CA SER A 77 11.99 7.12 -0.66
C SER A 77 11.19 7.87 -1.70
N ARG A 78 10.86 9.16 -1.50
CA ARG A 78 10.18 9.99 -2.50
C ARG A 78 10.92 9.96 -3.83
N GLN A 79 12.23 10.22 -3.81
CA GLN A 79 13.06 10.20 -5.02
C GLN A 79 13.06 8.83 -5.72
N ILE A 80 13.15 7.75 -4.96
CA ILE A 80 13.13 6.38 -5.50
C ILE A 80 11.76 6.05 -6.12
N ILE A 81 10.67 6.32 -5.39
CA ILE A 81 9.29 6.05 -5.82
C ILE A 81 8.95 6.84 -7.07
N ILE A 82 9.25 8.15 -7.10
CA ILE A 82 9.03 9.00 -8.29
C ILE A 82 9.84 8.49 -9.49
N LYS A 83 11.09 8.07 -9.28
CA LYS A 83 11.92 7.51 -10.35
C LYS A 83 11.32 6.22 -10.93
N ILE A 84 10.76 5.35 -10.07
CA ILE A 84 10.11 4.11 -10.49
C ILE A 84 8.81 4.40 -11.24
N ALA A 85 7.97 5.31 -10.72
CA ALA A 85 6.74 5.73 -11.39
C ALA A 85 7.03 6.26 -12.80
N LYS A 86 8.02 7.16 -12.95
CA LYS A 86 8.46 7.67 -14.26
C LYS A 86 8.95 6.55 -15.18
N LYS A 87 9.77 5.61 -14.67
CA LYS A 87 10.24 4.44 -15.43
C LYS A 87 9.08 3.59 -15.96
N HIS A 88 7.92 3.60 -15.30
CA HIS A 88 6.74 2.85 -15.71
C HIS A 88 5.68 3.71 -16.42
N GLY A 89 6.01 4.97 -16.75
CA GLY A 89 5.10 5.88 -17.47
C GLY A 89 3.95 6.40 -16.62
N PHE A 90 4.19 6.62 -15.33
CA PHE A 90 3.23 7.22 -14.40
C PHE A 90 3.71 8.60 -13.94
N SER A 91 2.76 9.52 -13.78
CA SER A 91 2.92 10.73 -12.97
C SER A 91 2.68 10.38 -11.50
N ALA A 92 3.10 11.27 -10.59
CA ALA A 92 2.91 11.08 -9.16
C ALA A 92 2.54 12.42 -8.50
N GLU A 93 1.46 12.42 -7.73
CA GLU A 93 1.06 13.47 -6.81
C GLU A 93 1.17 12.95 -5.38
N ILE A 94 1.55 13.82 -4.43
CA ILE A 94 1.88 13.42 -3.06
C ILE A 94 1.09 14.28 -2.08
N LEU A 95 0.33 13.64 -1.20
CA LEU A 95 -0.25 14.24 -0.01
C LEU A 95 0.47 13.70 1.22
N SER A 96 1.08 14.57 2.03
CA SER A 96 1.77 14.18 3.26
C SER A 96 0.89 14.41 4.48
N GLU A 97 0.78 13.42 5.36
CA GLU A 97 -0.06 13.49 6.55
C GLU A 97 0.64 12.92 7.80
N ARG A 98 0.30 13.43 8.98
CA ARG A 98 0.75 12.88 10.27
C ARG A 98 -0.16 11.73 10.68
N TYR A 99 0.40 10.52 10.74
CA TYR A 99 -0.32 9.35 11.23
C TYR A 99 0.05 9.07 12.69
N ARG A 100 -0.96 8.79 13.51
CA ARG A 100 -0.82 8.48 14.94
C ARG A 100 -1.28 7.06 15.20
N LEU A 101 -0.35 6.17 15.53
CA LEU A 101 -0.69 4.84 16.03
C LEU A 101 -0.81 4.86 17.55
N LYS A 102 -2.00 4.46 18.02
CA LYS A 102 -2.23 4.14 19.42
C LYS A 102 -1.48 2.84 19.77
N PRO A 103 -0.90 2.72 20.97
CA PRO A 103 -0.23 1.49 21.39
C PRO A 103 -1.24 0.34 21.47
N TYR A 104 -0.89 -0.81 20.87
CA TYR A 104 -1.74 -2.00 20.80
C TYR A 104 -1.54 -3.00 21.95
N TYR A 105 -0.54 -2.80 22.83
CA TYR A 105 -0.20 -3.76 23.88
C TYR A 105 -0.28 -3.16 25.30
N PRO A 106 -0.90 -3.86 26.29
CA PRO A 106 -1.12 -3.36 27.66
C PRO A 106 0.18 -3.09 28.46
N TRP A 107 1.28 -3.74 28.09
CA TRP A 107 2.57 -3.67 28.79
C TRP A 107 3.58 -2.67 28.18
N HIS A 108 3.16 -1.86 27.20
CA HIS A 108 4.00 -0.82 26.59
C HIS A 108 3.62 0.58 27.09
N MET A 109 4.37 1.08 28.06
CA MET A 109 4.12 2.35 28.76
C MET A 109 4.69 3.61 28.08
N LYS A 110 5.13 3.59 26.80
CA LYS A 110 5.67 4.80 26.12
C LYS A 110 5.12 5.08 24.70
N ARG A 111 4.48 6.26 24.64
CA ARG A 111 4.26 7.23 23.54
C ARG A 111 3.48 6.74 22.31
N ILE A 112 2.39 7.46 22.04
CA ILE A 112 1.80 7.61 20.70
C ILE A 112 2.94 7.65 19.68
N HIS A 113 2.98 6.68 18.77
CA HIS A 113 3.94 6.68 17.68
C HIS A 113 3.35 7.55 16.57
N GLU A 114 3.84 8.78 16.49
CA GLU A 114 3.51 9.72 15.42
C GLU A 114 4.61 9.65 14.35
N PHE A 115 4.20 9.42 13.10
CA PHE A 115 5.10 9.48 11.96
C PHE A 115 4.40 10.09 10.75
N LEU A 116 5.20 10.64 9.84
CA LEU A 116 4.71 11.17 8.59
C LEU A 116 4.55 10.05 7.56
N VAL A 117 3.42 10.05 6.88
CA VAL A 117 3.15 9.20 5.72
C VAL A 117 2.96 10.07 4.50
N ASP A 118 3.33 9.54 3.34
CA ASP A 118 3.01 10.10 2.05
C ASP A 118 1.96 9.19 1.39
N ILE A 119 0.83 9.78 1.04
CA ILE A 119 -0.21 9.17 0.21
C ILE A 119 0.10 9.60 -1.23
N TYR A 120 0.46 8.64 -2.06
CA TYR A 120 0.74 8.86 -3.46
C TYR A 120 -0.50 8.58 -4.29
N PHE A 121 -0.77 9.47 -5.23
CA PHE A 121 -1.64 9.22 -6.37
C PHE A 121 -0.78 9.10 -7.63
N PHE A 122 -0.89 7.97 -8.32
CA PHE A 122 -0.22 7.74 -9.60
C PHE A 122 -1.26 7.57 -10.70
N SER A 123 -1.05 8.27 -11.81
CA SER A 123 -1.86 8.10 -13.02
C SER A 123 -0.97 7.82 -14.23
N LYS A 124 -1.42 6.90 -15.09
CA LYS A 124 -0.71 6.56 -16.31
C LYS A 124 -0.67 7.77 -17.24
N ILE A 125 0.51 8.15 -17.71
CA ILE A 125 0.67 9.25 -18.67
C ILE A 125 0.15 8.75 -20.03
N PRO A 126 -0.85 9.41 -20.65
CA PRO A 126 -1.29 9.09 -21.99
C PRO A 126 -0.11 9.21 -22.96
N ARG A 127 0.02 8.26 -23.88
CA ARG A 127 1.01 8.33 -24.96
C ARG A 127 0.60 9.37 -26.00
#